data_AF-M2RRP6-F1
#
_entry.id   AF-M2RRP6-F1
#
_cell.length_a   1.000
_cell.length_b   1.000
_cell.length_c   1.000
_cell.angle_alpha   90.00
_cell.angle_beta   90.00
_cell.angle_gamma   90.00
#
_symmetry.space_group_name_H-M   'P 1'
#
loop_
_entity.id
_entity.type
_entity.pdbx_description
1 polymer ?
#
loop_
_entity_poly.entity_id
_entity_poly.type
_entity_poly.pdbx_seq_one_letter_code
_entity_poly.pdbx_strand_id
1 'polypeptide(L)'
;MLKTTQHNQKNSKCNTKKNVQIDELITWDVTGKDHPVNTGYEKNEEMNKKIIIITGDITKIQVDVVVNAANSYLRGGGGVDGAIHCAAGYDLYDYLCSHYTYCKTGDFKPSPGFKMPCKEILHGVGPIGENAIQLQSVYVRCLEYVRLKGYKSIAFPCISTGIFGYNNNSACPVVLEVVRNWLEVNPLWEGKIIFCCYNLTDYNIYLKFLPYYFPTTKLDDNEPKNISDELDKEQVKSINTDPEQVTISNSQDTDNDFKQRIDINKRMFYYLDIEDYDLSKEQQKEYIDECFEQFKEKYIEEKKDIEELYEIKKPC
;
A
#
# COMPACT_ATOMS: atom_id res chain seq x y z
N MET A 1 1.25 58.66 4.24
CA MET A 1 0.37 57.83 3.37
C MET A 1 0.68 56.37 3.65
N LEU A 2 -0.04 55.76 4.59
CA LEU A 2 0.01 54.32 4.87
C LEU A 2 -1.19 53.69 4.15
N LYS A 3 -0.94 52.85 3.14
CA LYS A 3 -1.97 52.00 2.53
C LYS A 3 -1.85 50.61 3.13
N THR A 4 -2.69 50.33 4.10
CA THR A 4 -2.92 48.99 4.66
C THR A 4 -3.73 48.20 3.64
N THR A 5 -3.11 47.23 2.97
CA THR A 5 -3.80 46.34 2.03
C THR A 5 -4.48 45.22 2.82
N GLN A 6 -5.80 45.32 3.02
CA GLN A 6 -6.62 44.25 3.56
C GLN A 6 -6.59 43.04 2.60
N HIS A 7 -6.05 41.92 3.06
CA HIS A 7 -6.21 40.62 2.41
C HIS A 7 -7.64 40.11 2.63
N ASN A 8 -8.45 40.15 1.58
CA ASN A 8 -9.72 39.46 1.51
C ASN A 8 -9.48 37.94 1.42
N GLN A 9 -9.53 37.25 2.56
CA GLN A 9 -9.72 35.80 2.59
C GLN A 9 -11.14 35.48 2.07
N LYS A 10 -11.24 35.07 0.81
CA LYS A 10 -12.42 34.37 0.31
C LYS A 10 -12.45 33.00 0.97
N ASN A 11 -13.18 32.86 2.07
CA ASN A 11 -13.60 31.58 2.62
C ASN A 11 -14.36 30.81 1.55
N SER A 12 -13.70 29.86 0.88
CA SER A 12 -14.39 28.84 0.11
C SER A 12 -15.14 27.96 1.10
N LYS A 13 -16.44 27.76 0.86
CA LYS A 13 -17.32 26.97 1.72
C LYS A 13 -16.84 25.51 1.71
N CYS A 14 -16.06 25.10 2.72
CA CYS A 14 -15.82 23.69 3.00
C CYS A 14 -17.15 23.09 3.47
N ASN A 15 -17.76 22.32 2.58
CA ASN A 15 -19.10 21.78 2.70
C ASN A 15 -19.16 20.75 3.85
N THR A 16 -20.02 20.97 4.83
CA THR A 16 -20.25 20.12 6.01
C THR A 16 -21.01 18.84 5.65
N LYS A 17 -20.38 17.94 4.89
CA LYS A 17 -20.86 16.55 4.77
C LYS A 17 -20.40 15.75 5.98
N LYS A 18 -21.27 14.84 6.46
CA LYS A 18 -21.03 13.92 7.58
C LYS A 18 -19.78 13.07 7.30
N ASN A 19 -18.91 12.91 8.30
CA ASN A 19 -17.76 12.00 8.22
C ASN A 19 -18.23 10.55 8.06
N VAL A 20 -17.44 9.74 7.36
CA VAL A 20 -17.69 8.31 7.16
C VAL A 20 -16.99 7.54 8.26
N GLN A 21 -17.74 6.73 9.02
CA GLN A 21 -17.15 5.91 10.08
C GLN A 21 -16.53 4.65 9.48
N ILE A 22 -15.39 4.21 10.02
CA ILE A 22 -14.73 2.99 9.55
C ILE A 22 -15.61 1.73 9.70
N ASP A 23 -16.47 1.69 10.70
CA ASP A 23 -17.37 0.56 10.95
C ASP A 23 -18.58 0.52 9.98
N GLU A 24 -18.82 1.61 9.25
CA GLU A 24 -19.82 1.66 8.17
C GLU A 24 -19.24 1.10 6.85
N LEU A 25 -17.93 0.87 6.77
CA LEU A 25 -17.26 0.38 5.56
C LEU A 25 -17.27 -1.15 5.49
N ILE A 26 -17.59 -1.66 4.30
CA ILE A 26 -17.64 -3.10 4.01
C ILE A 26 -16.23 -3.60 3.67
N THR A 27 -15.84 -4.71 4.28
CA THR A 27 -14.54 -5.36 4.11
C THR A 27 -14.50 -6.30 2.91
N TRP A 28 -13.29 -6.58 2.42
CA TRP A 28 -13.04 -7.35 1.20
C TRP A 28 -13.51 -8.80 1.29
N ASP A 29 -13.52 -9.41 2.48
CA ASP A 29 -14.09 -10.75 2.68
C ASP A 29 -15.59 -10.81 2.33
N VAL A 30 -16.31 -9.69 2.37
CA VAL A 30 -17.71 -9.59 1.97
C VAL A 30 -17.83 -9.23 0.48
N THR A 31 -17.14 -8.18 0.02
CA THR A 31 -17.27 -7.69 -1.37
C THR A 31 -16.55 -8.54 -2.40
N GLY A 32 -15.54 -9.29 -2.00
CA GLY A 32 -14.69 -10.05 -2.91
C GLY A 32 -15.23 -11.43 -3.30
N LYS A 33 -16.37 -11.87 -2.75
CA LYS A 33 -16.92 -13.23 -2.99
C LYS A 33 -17.30 -13.51 -4.46
N ASP A 34 -17.49 -12.46 -5.26
CA ASP A 34 -17.92 -12.56 -6.66
C ASP A 34 -16.75 -12.58 -7.67
N HIS A 35 -15.51 -12.79 -7.21
CA HIS A 35 -14.31 -12.69 -8.04
C HIS A 35 -13.34 -13.88 -7.88
N PRO A 36 -13.66 -15.08 -8.35
CA PRO A 36 -12.76 -16.23 -8.27
C PRO A 36 -11.60 -16.10 -9.28
N VAL A 37 -10.36 -16.25 -8.83
CA VAL A 37 -9.14 -16.13 -9.67
C VAL A 37 -8.12 -17.19 -9.26
N ASN A 38 -7.41 -17.76 -10.24
CA ASN A 38 -6.29 -18.67 -10.00
C ASN A 38 -5.06 -17.81 -9.67
N THR A 39 -4.46 -18.06 -8.51
CA THR A 39 -3.36 -17.25 -7.97
C THR A 39 -2.38 -18.13 -7.18
N GLY A 40 -1.12 -17.70 -7.11
CA GLY A 40 -0.10 -18.31 -6.26
C GLY A 40 -0.27 -17.96 -4.77
N TYR A 41 -1.19 -17.05 -4.44
CA TYR A 41 -1.48 -16.66 -3.06
C TYR A 41 -2.56 -17.56 -2.43
N GLU A 42 -2.34 -18.00 -1.19
CA GLU A 42 -3.35 -18.72 -0.44
C GLU A 42 -4.46 -17.78 0.07
N LYS A 43 -5.69 -18.30 0.14
CA LYS A 43 -6.83 -17.63 0.78
C LYS A 43 -6.57 -17.47 2.28
N ASN A 44 -6.74 -16.25 2.80
CA ASN A 44 -6.66 -15.94 4.22
C ASN A 44 -7.86 -15.07 4.64
N GLU A 45 -8.81 -15.65 5.37
CA GLU A 45 -10.05 -14.96 5.77
C GLU A 45 -9.80 -13.79 6.71
N GLU A 46 -8.88 -13.94 7.66
CA GLU A 46 -8.54 -12.88 8.61
C GLU A 46 -7.84 -11.71 7.90
N MET A 47 -7.03 -11.97 6.89
CA MET A 47 -6.41 -10.94 6.08
C MET A 47 -7.44 -10.20 5.22
N ASN A 48 -8.39 -10.92 4.62
CA ASN A 48 -9.44 -10.33 3.79
C ASN A 48 -10.35 -9.38 4.60
N LYS A 49 -10.60 -9.66 5.88
CA LYS A 49 -11.33 -8.76 6.80
C LYS A 49 -10.59 -7.46 7.10
N LYS A 50 -9.29 -7.38 6.85
CA LYS A 50 -8.46 -6.18 7.07
C LYS A 50 -8.45 -5.24 5.87
N ILE A 51 -8.88 -5.68 4.69
CA ILE A 51 -8.83 -4.86 3.47
C ILE A 51 -10.19 -4.23 3.22
N ILE A 52 -10.19 -2.94 2.89
CA ILE A 52 -11.36 -2.18 2.44
C ILE A 52 -10.96 -1.43 1.17
N ILE A 53 -11.82 -1.44 0.16
CA ILE A 53 -11.68 -0.65 -1.06
C ILE A 53 -12.92 0.22 -1.22
N ILE A 54 -12.74 1.52 -1.40
CA ILE A 54 -13.85 2.46 -1.60
C ILE A 54 -13.51 3.49 -2.68
N THR A 55 -14.55 4.11 -3.23
CA THR A 55 -14.41 5.36 -3.99
C THR A 55 -14.90 6.51 -3.12
N GLY A 56 -14.10 7.57 -2.95
CA GLY A 56 -14.50 8.71 -2.13
C GLY A 56 -13.44 9.77 -1.87
N ASP A 57 -13.80 10.71 -1.00
CA ASP A 57 -12.91 11.76 -0.48
C ASP A 57 -12.24 11.26 0.80
N ILE A 58 -10.93 10.98 0.71
CA ILE A 58 -10.14 10.47 1.83
C ILE A 58 -10.15 11.38 3.05
N THR A 59 -10.42 12.69 2.86
CA THR A 59 -10.43 13.68 3.95
C THR A 59 -11.65 13.55 4.88
N LYS A 60 -12.62 12.70 4.53
CA LYS A 60 -13.88 12.50 5.28
C LYS A 60 -13.92 11.20 6.05
N ILE A 61 -12.93 10.33 5.88
CA ILE A 61 -12.91 9.01 6.49
C ILE A 61 -12.38 9.13 7.92
N GLN A 62 -13.15 8.68 8.90
CA GLN A 62 -12.71 8.64 10.28
C GLN A 62 -11.85 7.40 10.54
N VAL A 63 -10.54 7.61 10.65
CA VAL A 63 -9.51 6.57 10.84
C VAL A 63 -8.40 7.11 11.74
N ASP A 64 -7.52 6.25 12.25
CA ASP A 64 -6.36 6.70 13.01
C ASP A 64 -5.41 7.51 12.10
N VAL A 65 -5.14 6.99 10.91
CA VAL A 65 -4.16 7.57 10.00
C VAL A 65 -4.70 7.74 8.58
N VAL A 66 -4.50 8.93 8.03
CA VAL A 66 -4.66 9.19 6.59
C VAL A 66 -3.29 9.38 5.96
N VAL A 67 -3.04 8.73 4.83
CA VAL A 67 -1.82 8.95 4.04
C VAL A 67 -2.09 10.06 3.02
N ASN A 68 -1.17 11.02 2.93
CA ASN A 68 -1.14 12.03 1.89
C ASN A 68 -0.13 11.62 0.81
N ALA A 69 -0.48 11.76 -0.47
CA ALA A 69 0.46 11.67 -1.59
C ALA A 69 1.11 13.05 -1.80
N ALA A 70 2.13 13.35 -0.99
CA ALA A 70 2.78 14.64 -0.94
C ALA A 70 3.94 14.77 -1.95
N ASN A 71 4.35 16.01 -2.21
CA ASN A 71 5.63 16.30 -2.84
C ASN A 71 6.75 16.42 -1.79
N SER A 72 8.00 16.30 -2.23
CA SER A 72 9.17 16.27 -1.35
C SER A 72 9.35 17.51 -0.46
N TYR A 73 8.75 18.64 -0.79
CA TYR A 73 8.84 19.86 0.03
C TYR A 73 7.72 19.96 1.08
N LEU A 74 6.70 19.10 1.04
CA LEU A 74 5.62 19.06 2.04
C LEU A 74 4.88 20.42 2.19
N ARG A 75 4.70 21.15 1.08
CA ARG A 75 4.07 22.49 1.06
C ARG A 75 2.68 22.50 0.44
N GLY A 76 2.04 21.34 0.38
CA GLY A 76 0.80 21.15 -0.35
C GLY A 76 0.99 21.20 -1.86
N GLY A 77 -0.12 21.18 -2.59
CA GLY A 77 -0.13 21.16 -4.04
C GLY A 77 -1.55 21.03 -4.58
N GLY A 78 -1.69 20.40 -5.75
CA GLY A 78 -2.98 19.98 -6.29
C GLY A 78 -3.40 18.59 -5.81
N GLY A 79 -4.48 18.05 -6.39
CA GLY A 79 -4.93 16.67 -6.14
C GLY A 79 -5.28 16.41 -4.67
N VAL A 80 -4.97 15.20 -4.20
CA VAL A 80 -5.26 14.77 -2.82
C VAL A 80 -4.48 15.58 -1.78
N ASP A 81 -3.25 16.02 -2.10
CA ASP A 81 -2.43 16.85 -1.22
C ASP A 81 -3.10 18.20 -0.93
N GLY A 82 -3.57 18.88 -1.98
CA GLY A 82 -4.36 20.10 -1.84
C GLY A 82 -5.67 19.89 -1.08
N ALA A 83 -6.35 18.77 -1.30
CA ALA A 83 -7.58 18.43 -0.58
C ALA A 83 -7.32 18.22 0.93
N ILE A 84 -6.25 17.51 1.28
CA ILE A 84 -5.82 17.29 2.67
C ILE A 84 -5.44 18.60 3.34
N HIS A 85 -4.63 19.46 2.70
CA HIS A 85 -4.32 20.78 3.23
C HIS A 85 -5.57 21.65 3.45
N CYS A 86 -6.52 21.61 2.52
CA CYS A 86 -7.79 22.33 2.65
C CYS A 86 -8.62 21.81 3.83
N ALA A 87 -8.69 20.48 4.01
CA ALA A 87 -9.48 19.84 5.06
C ALA A 87 -8.85 19.99 6.46
N ALA A 88 -7.53 19.83 6.59
CA ALA A 88 -6.79 19.97 7.84
C ALA A 88 -6.70 21.44 8.30
N GLY A 89 -6.70 22.38 7.35
CA GLY A 89 -6.59 23.81 7.61
C GLY A 89 -5.14 24.33 7.56
N TYR A 90 -4.98 25.65 7.66
CA TYR A 90 -3.68 26.32 7.55
C TYR A 90 -2.65 25.83 8.59
N ASP A 91 -3.11 25.39 9.76
CA ASP A 91 -2.27 24.87 10.84
C ASP A 91 -1.39 23.68 10.39
N LEU A 92 -1.87 22.88 9.44
CA LEU A 92 -1.07 21.80 8.83
C LEU A 92 0.13 22.36 8.04
N TYR A 93 -0.09 23.39 7.24
CA TYR A 93 0.97 24.02 6.46
C TYR A 93 2.04 24.63 7.37
N ASP A 94 1.60 25.36 8.40
CA ASP A 94 2.50 26.01 9.36
C ASP A 94 3.34 24.97 10.14
N TYR A 95 2.69 23.88 10.58
CA TYR A 95 3.37 22.76 11.23
C TYR A 95 4.44 22.16 10.33
N LEU A 96 4.10 21.81 9.08
CA LEU A 96 5.05 21.20 8.14
C LEU A 96 6.21 22.14 7.79
N CYS A 97 5.95 23.45 7.69
CA CYS A 97 7.00 24.44 7.45
C CYS A 97 7.97 24.55 8.62
N SER A 98 7.47 24.44 9.84
CA SER A 98 8.26 24.60 11.07
C SER A 98 9.06 23.36 11.43
N HIS A 99 8.59 22.17 11.07
CA HIS A 99 9.20 20.90 11.49
C HIS A 99 10.03 20.21 10.40
N TYR A 100 9.70 20.42 9.12
CA TYR A 100 10.31 19.67 8.02
C TYR A 100 10.73 20.58 6.88
N THR A 101 11.93 20.36 6.36
CA THR A 101 12.44 21.05 5.16
C THR A 101 12.27 20.22 3.90
N TYR A 102 12.32 18.89 4.03
CA TYR A 102 12.31 17.96 2.91
C TYR A 102 11.90 16.54 3.36
N CYS A 103 11.33 15.78 2.43
CA CYS A 103 11.10 14.35 2.57
C CYS A 103 11.56 13.63 1.29
N LYS A 104 12.39 12.60 1.47
CA LYS A 104 12.94 11.82 0.37
C LYS A 104 11.84 10.99 -0.30
N THR A 105 11.94 10.84 -1.62
CA THR A 105 11.11 9.88 -2.36
C THR A 105 11.30 8.46 -1.81
N GLY A 106 10.20 7.74 -1.59
CA GLY A 106 10.21 6.45 -0.91
C GLY A 106 10.01 6.55 0.61
N ASP A 107 9.84 7.75 1.15
CA ASP A 107 9.71 8.00 2.58
C ASP A 107 8.45 8.83 2.91
N PHE A 108 8.20 9.09 4.20
CA PHE A 108 7.13 9.96 4.67
C PHE A 108 7.54 10.81 5.88
N LYS A 109 6.75 11.86 6.19
CA LYS A 109 6.81 12.58 7.47
C LYS A 109 5.44 12.63 8.15
N PRO A 110 5.34 12.41 9.48
CA PRO A 110 4.06 12.46 10.19
C PRO A 110 3.66 13.89 10.59
N SER A 111 2.36 14.13 10.75
CA SER A 111 1.81 15.31 11.42
C SER A 111 0.49 14.98 12.12
N PRO A 112 0.00 15.81 13.06
CA PRO A 112 -1.36 15.68 13.58
C PRO A 112 -2.43 15.81 12.48
N GLY A 113 -3.63 15.27 12.70
CA GLY A 113 -4.75 15.38 11.75
C GLY A 113 -5.42 16.77 11.68
N PHE A 114 -5.14 17.65 12.65
CA PHE A 114 -5.76 18.98 12.78
C PHE A 114 -7.29 18.92 12.72
N LYS A 115 -7.92 19.52 11.69
CA LYS A 115 -9.38 19.55 11.51
C LYS A 115 -9.93 18.29 10.81
N MET A 116 -9.06 17.41 10.31
CA MET A 116 -9.49 16.15 9.70
C MET A 116 -9.95 15.16 10.77
N PRO A 117 -10.86 14.23 10.44
CA PRO A 117 -11.31 13.17 11.34
C PRO A 117 -10.27 12.04 11.49
N CYS A 118 -9.00 12.36 11.58
CA CYS A 118 -7.94 11.39 11.85
C CYS A 118 -6.99 11.87 12.95
N LYS A 119 -6.26 10.94 13.55
CA LYS A 119 -5.26 11.27 14.59
C LYS A 119 -4.03 11.88 13.96
N GLU A 120 -3.52 11.26 12.89
CA GLU A 120 -2.32 11.69 12.18
C GLU A 120 -2.47 11.63 10.66
N ILE A 121 -1.64 12.42 9.99
CA ILE A 121 -1.47 12.41 8.53
C ILE A 121 -0.02 11.98 8.25
N LEU A 122 0.16 10.93 7.45
CA LEU A 122 1.49 10.52 6.96
C LEU A 122 1.70 11.10 5.56
N HIS A 123 2.63 12.04 5.45
CA HIS A 123 2.96 12.70 4.19
C HIS A 123 3.95 11.87 3.38
N GLY A 124 3.43 10.87 2.66
CA GLY A 124 4.22 9.96 1.84
C GLY A 124 4.63 10.58 0.50
N VAL A 125 5.92 10.49 0.17
CA VAL A 125 6.48 11.02 -1.08
C VAL A 125 6.75 9.86 -2.03
N GLY A 126 5.80 9.61 -2.93
CA GLY A 126 5.94 8.61 -3.98
C GLY A 126 6.88 9.06 -5.11
N PRO A 127 7.29 8.13 -6.00
CA PRO A 127 8.14 8.44 -7.15
C PRO A 127 7.45 9.32 -8.19
N ILE A 128 8.26 10.04 -8.96
CA ILE A 128 7.88 10.61 -10.25
C ILE A 128 8.18 9.55 -11.32
N GLY A 129 7.18 9.21 -12.13
CA GLY A 129 7.23 8.10 -13.07
C GLY A 129 7.17 6.74 -12.37
N GLU A 130 7.51 5.69 -13.13
CA GLU A 130 7.41 4.31 -12.65
C GLU A 130 8.65 3.91 -11.87
N ASN A 131 8.53 3.77 -10.55
CA ASN A 131 9.57 3.19 -9.70
C ASN A 131 8.93 2.36 -8.60
N ALA A 132 8.82 1.05 -8.85
CA ALA A 132 8.18 0.12 -7.94
C ALA A 132 8.84 0.16 -6.55
N ILE A 133 10.18 0.08 -6.47
CA ILE A 133 10.91 0.06 -5.18
C ILE A 133 10.57 1.26 -4.30
N GLN A 134 10.54 2.46 -4.88
CA GLN A 134 10.20 3.67 -4.13
C GLN A 134 8.72 3.70 -3.73
N LEU A 135 7.81 3.28 -4.62
CA LEU A 135 6.40 3.18 -4.27
C LEU A 135 6.20 2.19 -3.12
N GLN A 136 6.75 0.98 -3.23
CA GLN A 136 6.73 -0.05 -2.20
C GLN A 136 7.24 0.47 -0.85
N SER A 137 8.38 1.18 -0.85
CA SER A 137 8.97 1.76 0.36
C SER A 137 8.00 2.67 1.11
N VAL A 138 7.24 3.52 0.40
CA VAL A 138 6.29 4.43 1.07
C VAL A 138 5.21 3.64 1.80
N TYR A 139 4.63 2.63 1.13
CA TYR A 139 3.58 1.80 1.72
C TYR A 139 4.10 1.00 2.91
N VAL A 140 5.23 0.29 2.79
CA VAL A 140 5.83 -0.48 3.90
C VAL A 140 6.11 0.43 5.09
N ARG A 141 6.76 1.58 4.87
CA ARG A 141 7.10 2.51 5.95
C ARG A 141 5.85 3.04 6.69
N CYS A 142 4.79 3.37 5.94
CA CYS A 142 3.54 3.81 6.55
C CYS A 142 2.87 2.68 7.36
N LEU A 143 2.89 1.45 6.86
CA LEU A 143 2.31 0.30 7.57
C LEU A 143 3.08 -0.06 8.84
N GLU A 144 4.42 -0.02 8.79
CA GLU A 144 5.26 -0.18 9.97
C GLU A 144 4.99 0.91 11.01
N TYR A 145 4.83 2.17 10.59
CA TYR A 145 4.48 3.27 11.48
C TYR A 145 3.22 3.00 12.29
N VAL A 146 2.14 2.62 11.60
CA VAL A 146 0.85 2.42 12.26
C VAL A 146 0.87 1.22 13.18
N ARG A 147 1.61 0.16 12.83
CA ARG A 147 1.83 -0.99 13.72
C ARG A 147 2.59 -0.58 14.97
N LEU A 148 3.70 0.15 14.83
CA LEU A 148 4.53 0.61 15.94
C LEU A 148 3.79 1.57 16.89
N LYS A 149 2.92 2.42 16.34
CA LYS A 149 2.06 3.32 17.13
C LYS A 149 0.85 2.64 17.74
N GLY A 150 0.60 1.36 17.44
CA GLY A 150 -0.59 0.63 17.90
C GLY A 150 -1.89 1.13 17.27
N TYR A 151 -1.83 1.83 16.14
CA TYR A 151 -3.01 2.25 15.39
C TYR A 151 -3.65 1.07 14.69
N LYS A 152 -4.98 1.14 14.56
CA LYS A 152 -5.84 0.07 14.05
C LYS A 152 -6.51 0.44 12.73
N SER A 153 -6.20 1.59 12.14
CA SER A 153 -6.75 1.97 10.84
C SER A 153 -5.88 2.95 10.05
N ILE A 154 -5.70 2.67 8.77
CA ILE A 154 -4.95 3.52 7.84
C ILE A 154 -5.65 3.60 6.48
N ALA A 155 -5.80 4.81 5.95
CA ALA A 155 -6.35 5.05 4.62
C ALA A 155 -5.27 5.55 3.64
N PHE A 156 -5.12 4.87 2.51
CA PHE A 156 -4.22 5.22 1.43
C PHE A 156 -4.96 5.78 0.22
N PRO A 157 -4.48 6.89 -0.39
CA PRO A 157 -4.86 7.26 -1.74
C PRO A 157 -4.07 6.43 -2.75
N CYS A 158 -4.36 6.59 -4.05
CA CYS A 158 -3.53 6.05 -5.12
C CYS A 158 -2.25 6.89 -5.27
N ILE A 159 -1.19 6.57 -4.52
CA ILE A 159 0.07 7.32 -4.51
C ILE A 159 0.76 7.25 -5.88
N SER A 160 1.28 8.40 -6.34
CA SER A 160 2.01 8.58 -7.61
C SER A 160 1.21 8.44 -8.92
N THR A 161 -0.07 8.08 -8.89
CA THR A 161 -0.82 7.77 -10.12
C THR A 161 -1.60 8.94 -10.74
N GLY A 162 -1.51 10.12 -10.12
CA GLY A 162 -2.00 11.38 -10.68
C GLY A 162 -0.89 12.15 -11.41
N ILE A 163 -0.59 13.36 -10.91
CA ILE A 163 0.39 14.29 -11.52
C ILE A 163 1.79 13.66 -11.66
N PHE A 164 2.15 12.71 -10.80
CA PHE A 164 3.46 12.04 -10.85
C PHE A 164 3.56 10.94 -11.91
N GLY A 165 2.46 10.58 -12.58
CA GLY A 165 2.48 9.84 -13.84
C GLY A 165 2.76 8.34 -13.76
N TYR A 166 2.64 7.70 -12.59
CA TYR A 166 2.73 6.24 -12.51
C TYR A 166 1.41 5.62 -13.03
N ASN A 167 1.47 4.75 -14.04
CA ASN A 167 0.26 4.12 -14.58
C ASN A 167 -0.46 3.29 -13.50
N ASN A 168 -1.75 3.53 -13.27
CA ASN A 168 -2.53 2.79 -12.26
C ASN A 168 -2.54 1.27 -12.48
N ASN A 169 -2.53 0.78 -13.73
CA ASN A 169 -2.49 -0.67 -14.00
C ASN A 169 -1.16 -1.30 -13.61
N SER A 170 -0.06 -0.54 -13.65
CA SER A 170 1.28 -0.99 -13.23
C SER A 170 1.49 -0.78 -11.72
N ALA A 171 0.93 0.29 -11.15
CA ALA A 171 1.10 0.64 -9.74
C ALA A 171 0.23 -0.22 -8.81
N CYS A 172 -1.01 -0.56 -9.18
CA CYS A 172 -1.92 -1.31 -8.33
C CYS A 172 -1.36 -2.70 -7.92
N PRO A 173 -0.81 -3.53 -8.84
CA PRO A 173 -0.15 -4.78 -8.48
C PRO A 173 0.97 -4.60 -7.45
N VAL A 174 1.80 -3.57 -7.63
CA VAL A 174 2.92 -3.24 -6.72
C VAL A 174 2.42 -2.93 -5.30
N VAL A 175 1.35 -2.15 -5.18
CA VAL A 175 0.73 -1.79 -3.90
C VAL A 175 0.12 -3.01 -3.22
N LEU A 176 -0.67 -3.79 -3.95
CA LEU A 176 -1.36 -4.95 -3.39
C LEU A 176 -0.38 -6.05 -2.97
N GLU A 177 0.67 -6.29 -3.75
CA GLU A 177 1.76 -7.21 -3.41
C GLU A 177 2.44 -6.82 -2.11
N VAL A 178 2.79 -5.54 -1.94
CA VAL A 178 3.42 -5.05 -0.71
C VAL A 178 2.51 -5.21 0.50
N VAL A 179 1.25 -4.83 0.37
CA VAL A 179 0.29 -4.92 1.48
C VAL A 179 0.05 -6.38 1.85
N ARG A 180 -0.06 -7.27 0.86
CA ARG A 180 -0.19 -8.72 1.07
C ARG A 180 1.01 -9.26 1.84
N ASN A 181 2.22 -9.02 1.35
CA ASN A 181 3.46 -9.48 1.99
C ASN A 181 3.61 -8.91 3.40
N TRP A 182 3.27 -7.64 3.60
CA TRP A 182 3.34 -6.99 4.91
C TRP A 182 2.40 -7.66 5.93
N LEU A 183 1.18 -8.01 5.52
CA LEU A 183 0.21 -8.71 6.37
C LEU A 183 0.61 -10.16 6.67
N GLU A 184 1.32 -10.84 5.77
CA GLU A 184 1.89 -12.17 6.01
C GLU A 184 3.00 -12.13 7.07
N VAL A 185 3.85 -11.10 7.04
CA VAL A 185 4.90 -10.89 8.05
C VAL A 185 4.33 -10.39 9.38
N ASN A 186 3.20 -9.69 9.36
CA ASN A 186 2.56 -9.08 10.54
C ASN A 186 1.16 -9.66 10.83
N PRO A 187 1.00 -10.98 11.07
CA PRO A 187 -0.31 -11.61 11.20
C PRO A 187 -1.09 -11.10 12.42
N LEU A 188 -0.40 -10.68 13.49
CA LEU A 188 -0.98 -10.19 14.74
C LEU A 188 -1.51 -8.74 14.66
N TRP A 189 -1.24 -8.00 13.59
CA TRP A 189 -1.79 -6.66 13.46
C TRP A 189 -3.28 -6.74 13.09
N GLU A 190 -4.16 -6.29 13.97
CA GLU A 190 -5.62 -6.40 13.85
C GLU A 190 -6.29 -5.18 13.21
N GLY A 191 -5.52 -4.29 12.58
CA GLY A 191 -6.08 -3.08 11.99
C GLY A 191 -6.71 -3.28 10.61
N LYS A 192 -7.29 -2.20 10.08
CA LYS A 192 -7.89 -2.14 8.75
C LYS A 192 -7.08 -1.22 7.82
N ILE A 193 -6.87 -1.65 6.58
CA ILE A 193 -6.22 -0.91 5.50
C ILE A 193 -7.30 -0.53 4.48
N ILE A 194 -7.49 0.77 4.28
CA ILE A 194 -8.45 1.32 3.35
C ILE A 194 -7.70 1.83 2.11
N PHE A 195 -8.00 1.27 0.95
CA PHE A 195 -7.67 1.87 -0.33
C PHE A 195 -8.81 2.82 -0.73
N CYS A 196 -8.54 4.12 -0.73
CA CYS A 196 -9.50 5.16 -1.08
C CYS A 196 -9.20 5.70 -2.48
N CYS A 197 -9.87 5.14 -3.49
CA CYS A 197 -9.81 5.64 -4.85
C CYS A 197 -10.63 6.93 -4.98
N TYR A 198 -10.14 7.92 -5.73
CA TYR A 198 -10.92 9.15 -5.95
C TYR A 198 -11.95 8.97 -7.08
N ASN A 199 -11.60 8.19 -8.11
CA ASN A 199 -12.43 7.96 -9.28
C ASN A 199 -12.73 6.47 -9.47
N LEU A 200 -13.75 6.17 -10.28
CA LEU A 200 -14.22 4.81 -10.52
C LEU A 200 -13.24 4.00 -11.40
N THR A 201 -12.43 4.65 -12.22
CA THR A 201 -11.42 3.98 -13.05
C THR A 201 -10.39 3.27 -12.16
N ASP A 202 -9.84 3.96 -11.17
CA ASP A 202 -8.86 3.41 -10.25
C ASP A 202 -9.51 2.32 -9.39
N TYR A 203 -10.73 2.56 -8.91
CA TYR A 203 -11.50 1.56 -8.16
C TYR A 203 -11.69 0.26 -8.95
N ASN A 204 -12.04 0.33 -10.23
CA ASN A 204 -12.20 -0.84 -11.09
C ASN A 204 -10.86 -1.56 -11.34
N ILE A 205 -9.74 -0.84 -11.41
CA ILE A 205 -8.40 -1.44 -11.47
C ILE A 205 -8.11 -2.23 -10.19
N TYR A 206 -8.40 -1.66 -9.02
CA TYR A 206 -8.25 -2.38 -7.75
C TYR A 206 -9.15 -3.61 -7.69
N LEU A 207 -10.41 -3.53 -8.11
CA LEU A 207 -11.31 -4.69 -8.17
C LEU A 207 -10.80 -5.80 -9.10
N LYS A 208 -10.11 -5.45 -10.19
CA LYS A 208 -9.49 -6.43 -11.08
C LYS A 208 -8.34 -7.19 -10.41
N PHE A 209 -7.51 -6.51 -9.62
CA PHE A 209 -6.29 -7.10 -9.06
C PHE A 209 -6.44 -7.65 -7.63
N LEU A 210 -7.34 -7.10 -6.82
CA LEU A 210 -7.56 -7.54 -5.43
C LEU A 210 -7.77 -9.06 -5.29
N PRO A 211 -8.58 -9.74 -6.13
CA PRO A 211 -8.78 -11.18 -5.99
C PRO A 211 -7.52 -12.00 -6.25
N TYR A 212 -6.58 -11.48 -7.03
CA TYR A 212 -5.30 -12.15 -7.27
C TYR A 212 -4.42 -12.15 -6.00
N TYR A 213 -4.34 -11.02 -5.28
CA TYR A 213 -3.50 -10.89 -4.08
C TYR A 213 -4.21 -11.31 -2.79
N PHE A 214 -5.53 -11.17 -2.75
CA PHE A 214 -6.39 -11.45 -1.60
C PHE A 214 -7.57 -12.33 -2.04
N PRO A 215 -7.31 -13.60 -2.42
CA PRO A 215 -8.38 -14.48 -2.88
C PRO A 215 -9.39 -14.76 -1.77
N THR A 216 -10.68 -14.73 -2.12
CA THR A 216 -11.84 -14.98 -1.23
C THR A 216 -12.47 -16.35 -1.48
N THR A 217 -12.30 -16.88 -2.69
CA THR A 217 -12.72 -18.20 -3.16
C THR A 217 -11.53 -18.85 -3.88
N LYS A 218 -11.32 -20.16 -3.69
CA LYS A 218 -10.39 -20.91 -4.54
C LYS A 218 -11.19 -21.35 -5.77
N LEU A 219 -10.67 -21.12 -6.99
CA LEU A 219 -11.19 -21.82 -8.15
C LEU A 219 -10.93 -23.32 -7.95
N ASP A 220 -11.95 -24.14 -8.15
CA ASP A 220 -11.78 -25.60 -8.18
C ASP A 220 -10.88 -25.93 -9.38
N ASP A 221 -9.88 -26.81 -9.21
CA ASP A 221 -8.93 -27.20 -10.27
C ASP A 221 -9.60 -27.81 -11.52
N ASN A 222 -10.92 -28.00 -11.50
CA ASN A 222 -11.75 -28.59 -12.54
C ASN A 222 -12.58 -27.57 -13.36
N GLU A 223 -12.58 -26.28 -13.04
CA GLU A 223 -13.26 -25.27 -13.87
C GLU A 223 -12.34 -24.75 -15.00
N PRO A 224 -12.83 -24.65 -16.26
CA PRO A 224 -11.99 -24.32 -17.40
C PRO A 224 -11.40 -22.91 -17.28
N LYS A 225 -10.06 -22.84 -17.40
CA LYS A 225 -9.27 -21.61 -17.51
C LYS A 225 -9.79 -20.75 -18.66
N ASN A 226 -10.43 -19.62 -18.34
CA ASN A 226 -10.79 -18.61 -19.33
C ASN A 226 -10.70 -17.20 -18.73
N ILE A 227 -9.47 -16.77 -18.42
CA ILE A 227 -9.14 -15.33 -18.24
C ILE A 227 -7.84 -14.95 -18.99
N SER A 228 -7.04 -15.91 -19.45
CA SER A 228 -5.85 -15.66 -20.28
C SER A 228 -6.14 -15.51 -21.79
N ASP A 229 -7.28 -15.98 -22.27
CA ASP A 229 -7.47 -16.20 -23.72
C ASP A 229 -8.22 -15.06 -24.46
N GLU A 230 -8.69 -14.04 -23.72
CA GLU A 230 -9.30 -12.82 -24.28
C GLU A 230 -8.37 -11.60 -24.29
N LEU A 231 -7.22 -11.63 -23.60
CA LEU A 231 -6.29 -10.51 -23.57
C LEU A 231 -5.32 -10.45 -24.77
N ASP A 232 -5.23 -11.52 -25.58
CA ASP A 232 -4.22 -11.63 -26.66
C ASP A 232 -4.76 -11.48 -28.10
N LYS A 233 -6.06 -11.22 -28.32
CA LYS A 233 -6.63 -11.19 -29.69
C LYS A 233 -6.81 -9.80 -30.30
N GLU A 234 -6.76 -8.72 -29.52
CA GLU A 234 -6.92 -7.36 -30.07
C GLU A 234 -5.61 -6.60 -30.31
N GLN A 235 -4.48 -7.02 -29.72
CA GLN A 235 -3.20 -6.29 -29.86
C GLN A 235 -2.23 -6.83 -30.93
N VAL A 236 -2.50 -7.98 -31.55
CA VAL A 236 -1.55 -8.63 -32.52
C VAL A 236 -1.85 -8.32 -34.00
N LYS A 237 -2.80 -7.42 -34.32
CA LYS A 237 -3.13 -7.10 -35.72
C LYS A 237 -2.31 -5.99 -36.38
N SER A 238 -1.28 -5.44 -35.73
CA SER A 238 -0.49 -4.36 -36.33
C SER A 238 0.98 -4.32 -35.91
N ILE A 239 1.76 -5.36 -36.20
CA ILE A 239 3.17 -5.18 -36.59
C ILE A 239 3.48 -6.20 -37.70
N ASN A 240 3.56 -5.72 -38.93
CA ASN A 240 4.25 -6.38 -40.04
C ASN A 240 5.72 -5.94 -39.98
N THR A 241 6.65 -6.88 -39.76
CA THR A 241 8.02 -6.90 -40.35
C THR A 241 8.76 -8.18 -39.95
N ASP A 242 9.64 -8.62 -40.84
CA ASP A 242 10.27 -9.93 -41.06
C ASP A 242 10.67 -10.85 -39.87
N PRO A 243 10.62 -12.18 -40.09
CA PRO A 243 10.95 -13.20 -39.11
C PRO A 243 12.42 -13.64 -39.21
N GLU A 244 13.31 -13.08 -38.39
CA GLU A 244 14.53 -13.78 -38.02
C GLU A 244 15.07 -13.25 -36.67
N GLN A 245 15.11 -14.15 -35.68
CA GLN A 245 15.68 -14.02 -34.33
C GLN A 245 14.81 -13.39 -33.23
N VAL A 246 13.76 -14.11 -32.80
CA VAL A 246 13.37 -14.13 -31.38
C VAL A 246 13.22 -15.59 -30.95
N THR A 247 14.26 -16.15 -30.33
CA THR A 247 14.12 -17.38 -29.53
C THR A 247 13.32 -17.02 -28.28
N ILE A 248 12.03 -17.35 -28.28
CA ILE A 248 11.20 -17.36 -27.07
C ILE A 248 11.64 -18.59 -26.27
N SER A 249 12.48 -18.40 -25.27
CA SER A 249 12.69 -19.38 -24.22
C SER A 249 11.42 -19.43 -23.37
N ASN A 250 10.65 -20.50 -23.51
CA ASN A 250 9.66 -20.90 -22.51
C ASN A 250 10.38 -21.10 -21.17
N SER A 251 10.21 -20.20 -20.21
CA SER A 251 10.71 -20.41 -18.84
C SER A 251 9.55 -20.71 -17.89
N GLN A 252 9.51 -21.96 -17.44
CA GLN A 252 8.73 -22.47 -16.32
C GLN A 252 9.31 -21.95 -14.97
N ASP A 253 9.38 -20.64 -14.74
CA ASP A 253 10.17 -20.06 -13.63
C ASP A 253 9.39 -19.05 -12.75
N THR A 254 8.07 -19.22 -12.60
CA THR A 254 7.23 -18.31 -11.79
C THR A 254 7.47 -18.45 -10.28
N ASP A 255 7.79 -19.65 -9.81
CA ASP A 255 8.04 -19.91 -8.37
C ASP A 255 9.37 -19.32 -7.88
N ASN A 256 10.37 -19.24 -8.77
CA ASN A 256 11.68 -18.71 -8.45
C ASN A 256 11.64 -17.17 -8.38
N ASP A 257 10.93 -16.53 -9.32
CA ASP A 257 10.69 -15.07 -9.32
C ASP A 257 9.86 -14.65 -8.10
N PHE A 258 8.83 -15.43 -7.72
CA PHE A 258 8.02 -15.18 -6.53
C PHE A 258 8.84 -15.26 -5.22
N LYS A 259 9.63 -16.32 -5.03
CA LYS A 259 10.52 -16.45 -3.86
C LYS A 259 11.58 -15.35 -3.82
N GLN A 260 12.12 -14.98 -4.98
CA GLN A 260 13.11 -13.91 -5.09
C GLN A 260 12.51 -12.53 -4.75
N ARG A 261 11.27 -12.25 -5.17
CA ARG A 261 10.53 -11.01 -4.83
C ARG A 261 10.17 -10.94 -3.34
N ILE A 262 9.74 -12.06 -2.75
CA ILE A 262 9.55 -12.16 -1.29
C ILE A 262 10.87 -11.90 -0.56
N ASP A 263 12.00 -12.44 -1.04
CA ASP A 263 13.31 -12.24 -0.41
C ASP A 263 13.81 -10.78 -0.55
N ILE A 264 13.54 -10.12 -1.68
CA ILE A 264 13.82 -8.68 -1.88
C ILE A 264 12.98 -7.82 -0.94
N ASN A 265 11.68 -8.09 -0.81
CA ASN A 265 10.80 -7.36 0.09
C ASN A 265 11.16 -7.61 1.56
N LYS A 266 11.48 -8.86 1.93
CA LYS A 266 12.03 -9.22 3.25
C LYS A 266 13.34 -8.49 3.53
N ARG A 267 14.23 -8.35 2.55
CA ARG A 267 15.46 -7.55 2.68
C ARG A 267 15.18 -6.05 2.77
N MET A 268 14.13 -5.52 2.12
CA MET A 268 13.73 -4.13 2.32
C MET A 268 13.31 -3.85 3.76
N PHE A 269 12.65 -4.79 4.45
CA PHE A 269 12.39 -4.68 5.90
C PHE A 269 13.69 -4.58 6.72
N TYR A 270 14.75 -5.26 6.29
CA TYR A 270 16.08 -5.22 6.93
C TYR A 270 16.86 -3.91 6.69
N TYR A 271 16.57 -3.16 5.62
CA TYR A 271 17.25 -1.89 5.27
C TYR A 271 16.44 -0.65 5.66
N LEU A 272 15.39 -0.79 6.46
CA LEU A 272 14.74 0.36 7.08
C LEU A 272 15.71 0.93 8.13
N ASP A 273 16.63 1.81 7.72
CA ASP A 273 17.36 2.68 8.63
C ASP A 273 16.33 3.54 9.36
N ILE A 274 16.02 3.14 10.60
CA ILE A 274 15.17 3.82 11.57
C ILE A 274 15.97 4.96 12.20
N GLU A 275 16.50 5.90 11.42
CA GLU A 275 17.24 7.05 11.97
C GLU A 275 16.33 8.20 12.41
N ASP A 276 15.03 8.18 12.10
CA ASP A 276 14.14 9.33 12.27
C ASP A 276 12.91 9.09 13.18
N TYR A 277 12.97 8.09 14.06
CA TYR A 277 11.95 7.87 15.09
C TYR A 277 12.48 8.22 16.47
N ASP A 278 11.67 8.93 17.25
CA ASP A 278 11.89 9.46 18.61
C ASP A 278 12.04 8.34 19.67
N LEU A 279 12.81 7.30 19.35
CA LEU A 279 13.21 6.19 20.19
C LEU A 279 14.66 6.39 20.58
N SER A 280 15.00 6.19 21.86
CA SER A 280 16.40 6.20 22.30
C SER A 280 17.20 5.10 21.59
N LYS A 281 18.51 5.29 21.44
CA LYS A 281 19.39 4.29 20.80
C LYS A 281 19.31 2.91 21.46
N GLU A 282 19.07 2.85 22.77
CA GLU A 282 18.82 1.59 23.48
C GLU A 282 17.48 0.95 23.06
N GLN A 283 16.40 1.73 22.95
CA GLN A 283 15.08 1.22 22.51
C GLN A 283 15.08 0.73 21.06
N GLN A 284 15.82 1.41 20.18
CA GLN A 284 15.98 0.99 18.78
C GLN A 284 16.73 -0.35 18.71
N LYS A 285 17.79 -0.50 19.50
CA LYS A 285 18.58 -1.73 19.56
C LYS A 285 17.78 -2.89 20.16
N GLU A 286 17.10 -2.65 21.28
CA GLU A 286 16.26 -3.66 21.95
C GLU A 286 15.12 -4.14 21.05
N TYR A 287 14.50 -3.23 20.29
CA TYR A 287 13.46 -3.56 19.32
C TYR A 287 13.99 -4.39 18.12
N ILE A 288 15.17 -4.05 17.59
CA ILE A 288 15.83 -4.82 16.52
C ILE A 288 16.20 -6.21 17.02
N ASP A 289 16.77 -6.31 18.23
CA ASP A 289 17.18 -7.58 18.85
C ASP A 289 15.95 -8.45 19.17
N GLU A 290 14.84 -7.86 19.65
CA GLU A 290 13.57 -8.57 19.92
C GLU A 290 12.90 -9.07 18.63
N CYS A 291 12.84 -8.23 17.60
CA CYS A 291 12.33 -8.64 16.28
C CYS A 291 13.20 -9.73 15.65
N PHE A 292 14.53 -9.69 15.85
CA PHE A 292 15.46 -10.68 15.37
C PHE A 292 15.28 -12.04 16.08
N GLU A 293 15.16 -12.05 17.42
CA GLU A 293 14.96 -13.31 18.15
C GLU A 293 13.56 -13.91 17.91
N GLN A 294 12.50 -13.10 17.84
CA GLN A 294 11.15 -13.61 17.47
C GLN A 294 11.12 -14.22 16.06
N PHE A 295 11.84 -13.61 15.11
CA PHE A 295 11.97 -14.14 13.76
C PHE A 295 12.81 -15.41 13.72
N LYS A 296 13.90 -15.46 14.48
CA LYS A 296 14.83 -16.60 14.56
C LYS A 296 14.19 -17.81 15.24
N GLU A 297 13.41 -17.62 16.29
CA GLU A 297 12.64 -18.70 16.93
C GLU A 297 11.61 -19.29 15.97
N LYS A 298 10.84 -18.43 15.28
CA LYS A 298 9.85 -18.88 14.29
C LYS A 298 10.49 -19.55 13.07
N TYR A 299 11.64 -19.06 12.61
CA TYR A 299 12.41 -19.68 11.53
C TYR A 299 13.00 -21.04 11.93
N ILE A 300 13.42 -21.20 13.19
CA ILE A 300 13.92 -22.48 13.72
C ILE A 300 12.77 -23.49 13.89
N GLU A 301 11.59 -23.05 14.33
CA GLU A 301 10.38 -23.88 14.39
C GLU A 301 9.92 -24.34 13.00
N GLU A 302 9.77 -23.40 12.06
CA GLU A 302 9.35 -23.71 10.68
C GLU A 302 10.38 -24.59 9.95
N LYS A 303 11.69 -24.42 10.22
CA LYS A 303 12.75 -25.25 9.65
C LYS A 303 12.77 -26.67 10.26
N LYS A 304 12.43 -26.84 11.54
CA LYS A 304 12.26 -28.16 12.16
C LYS A 304 11.06 -28.90 11.57
N ASP A 305 9.94 -28.23 11.37
CA ASP A 305 8.75 -28.83 10.76
C ASP A 305 9.02 -29.25 9.30
N ILE A 306 9.79 -28.46 8.56
CA ILE A 306 10.21 -28.79 7.20
C ILE A 306 11.22 -29.96 7.20
N GLU A 307 12.22 -29.98 8.09
CA GLU A 307 13.19 -31.08 8.16
C GLU A 307 12.54 -32.40 8.63
N GLU A 308 11.58 -32.39 9.56
CA GLU A 308 10.77 -33.57 9.94
C GLU A 308 9.84 -34.04 8.81
N LEU A 309 9.25 -33.13 8.03
CA LEU A 309 8.43 -33.47 6.85
C LEU A 309 9.25 -34.11 5.72
N TYR A 310 10.55 -33.81 5.62
CA TYR A 310 11.46 -34.39 4.61
C TYR A 310 12.18 -35.66 5.07
N GLU A 311 12.37 -35.90 6.37
CA GLU A 311 12.92 -37.18 6.87
C GLU A 311 11.92 -38.35 6.84
N ILE A 312 10.61 -38.07 6.83
CA ILE A 312 9.56 -39.11 6.77
C ILE A 312 9.37 -39.71 5.35
N LYS A 313 10.01 -39.15 4.31
CA LYS A 313 9.90 -39.61 2.91
C LYS A 313 11.21 -40.12 2.32
N LYS A 314 11.97 -40.95 3.04
CA LYS A 314 12.93 -41.87 2.42
C LYS A 314 12.30 -43.26 2.25
N PRO A 315 11.84 -43.63 1.03
CA PRO A 315 11.43 -45.00 0.77
C PRO A 315 12.64 -45.96 0.82
N CYS A 316 12.49 -47.09 1.52
CA CYS A 316 13.31 -48.29 1.31
C CYS A 316 13.01 -48.94 -0.05
#